data_AF-A0A930U1Z8-F1
#
_entry.id   AF-A0A930U1Z8-F1
#
_cell.length_a   1.000
_cell.length_b   1.000
_cell.length_c   1.000
_cell.angle_alpha   90.00
_cell.angle_beta   90.00
_cell.angle_gamma   90.00
#
_symmetry.space_group_name_H-M   'P 1'
#
loop_
_entity.id
_entity.type
_entity.pdbx_description
1 polymer ?
#
loop_
_entity_poly.entity_id
_entity_poly.type
_entity_poly.pdbx_seq_one_letter_code
_entity_poly.pdbx_strand_id
1 'polypeptide(L)'
;MAFLLDTHVFLWHISKNPSLSQKAKEIVDTKSDLFFSVASLWEIVIKINVGKLQFDCSFESFLDHVSVMNAEIIPIEIESLKIYLNLPLSPEHRDPFDRILVAQAMDYSLDIVSRDEKFDSYPIQRVWA
;
A
#
# COMPACT_ATOMS: atom_id res chain seq x y z
N MET A 1 -6.16 -11.85 -10.31
CA MET A 1 -5.84 -10.40 -10.33
C MET A 1 -5.05 -10.14 -9.07
N ALA A 2 -3.98 -9.39 -9.20
CA ALA A 2 -3.01 -9.17 -8.15
C ALA A 2 -3.05 -7.70 -7.71
N PHE A 3 -3.07 -7.47 -6.40
CA PHE A 3 -3.38 -6.17 -5.83
C PHE A 3 -2.28 -5.73 -4.87
N LEU A 4 -1.73 -4.55 -5.10
CA LEU A 4 -0.88 -3.85 -4.14
C LEU A 4 -1.76 -3.03 -3.18
N LEU A 5 -1.68 -3.32 -1.89
CA LEU A 5 -2.41 -2.57 -0.89
C LEU A 5 -1.64 -1.32 -0.48
N ASP A 6 -2.31 -0.17 -0.49
CA ASP A 6 -1.83 1.06 0.13
C ASP A 6 -1.79 0.92 1.66
N THR A 7 -0.89 1.64 2.32
CA THR A 7 -0.73 1.69 3.78
C THR A 7 -2.07 1.89 4.49
N HIS A 8 -2.92 2.81 4.02
CA HIS A 8 -4.17 3.11 4.74
C HIS A 8 -5.21 1.99 4.60
N VAL A 9 -5.20 1.24 3.49
CA VAL A 9 -6.12 0.11 3.28
C VAL A 9 -5.87 -0.97 4.31
N PHE A 10 -4.60 -1.30 4.52
CA PHE A 10 -4.17 -2.20 5.58
C PHE A 10 -4.66 -1.72 6.96
N LEU A 11 -4.30 -0.48 7.32
CA LEU A 11 -4.62 0.09 8.63
C LEU A 11 -6.13 0.15 8.90
N TRP A 12 -6.92 0.48 7.89
CA TRP A 12 -8.38 0.55 8.01
C TRP A 12 -9.03 -0.82 8.09
N HIS A 13 -8.50 -1.83 7.39
CA HIS A 13 -9.02 -3.20 7.49
C HIS A 13 -8.85 -3.74 8.91
N ILE A 14 -7.64 -3.68 9.46
CA ILE A 14 -7.35 -4.23 10.80
C ILE A 14 -8.08 -3.48 11.93
N SER A 15 -8.31 -2.17 11.76
CA SER A 15 -9.04 -1.35 12.72
C SER A 15 -10.55 -1.36 12.50
N LYS A 16 -11.05 -2.10 11.50
CA LYS A 16 -12.46 -2.12 11.08
C LYS A 16 -13.01 -0.72 10.83
N ASN A 17 -12.20 0.15 10.24
CA ASN A 17 -12.54 1.55 9.99
C ASN A 17 -13.62 1.63 8.88
N PRO A 18 -14.73 2.38 9.09
CA PRO A 18 -15.80 2.51 8.11
C PRO A 18 -15.41 3.27 6.84
N SER A 19 -14.24 3.93 6.82
CA SER A 19 -13.71 4.62 5.63
C SER A 19 -13.18 3.65 4.57
N LEU A 20 -13.00 2.36 4.91
CA LEU A 20 -12.64 1.33 3.94
C LEU A 20 -13.81 1.11 2.98
N SER A 21 -13.60 1.38 1.69
CA SER A 21 -14.64 1.17 0.69
C SER A 21 -15.09 -0.29 0.66
N GLN A 22 -16.35 -0.51 0.30
CA GLN A 22 -16.90 -1.86 0.18
C GLN A 22 -16.09 -2.70 -0.80
N LYS A 23 -15.63 -2.10 -1.90
CA LYS A 23 -14.80 -2.77 -2.90
C LYS A 23 -13.43 -3.18 -2.36
N ALA A 24 -12.73 -2.28 -1.65
CA ALA A 24 -11.45 -2.60 -1.03
C ALA A 24 -11.60 -3.71 0.02
N LYS A 25 -12.66 -3.64 0.83
CA LYS A 25 -12.98 -4.67 1.81
C LYS A 25 -13.20 -6.04 1.16
N GLU A 26 -13.99 -6.10 0.07
CA GLU A 26 -14.20 -7.35 -0.67
C GLU A 26 -12.90 -7.92 -1.24
N ILE A 27 -12.00 -7.09 -1.77
CA ILE A 27 -10.70 -7.54 -2.29
C ILE A 27 -9.86 -8.16 -1.18
N VAL A 28 -9.79 -7.52 -0.02
CA VAL A 28 -9.03 -8.03 1.12
C VAL A 28 -9.68 -9.29 1.70
N ASP A 29 -11.00 -9.31 1.88
CA ASP A 29 -11.72 -10.43 2.50
C ASP A 29 -11.79 -11.68 1.59
N THR A 30 -11.77 -11.50 0.27
CA THR A 30 -11.74 -12.61 -0.70
C THR A 30 -10.35 -13.27 -0.83
N LYS A 31 -9.32 -12.68 -0.21
CA LYS A 31 -7.92 -13.16 -0.29
C LYS A 31 -7.48 -13.39 -1.73
N SER A 32 -7.70 -12.39 -2.59
CA SER A 32 -7.07 -12.32 -3.91
C SER A 32 -5.53 -12.35 -3.77
N ASP A 33 -4.76 -12.35 -4.86
CA ASP A 33 -3.30 -12.27 -4.75
C ASP A 33 -2.92 -10.87 -4.21
N LEU A 34 -2.77 -10.76 -2.88
CA LEU A 34 -2.53 -9.49 -2.19
C LEU A 34 -1.03 -9.32 -1.97
N PHE A 35 -0.56 -8.10 -2.21
CA PHE A 35 0.82 -7.70 -2.01
C PHE A 35 0.84 -6.47 -1.10
N PHE A 36 1.87 -6.38 -0.26
CA PHE A 36 2.11 -5.24 0.61
C PHE A 36 3.57 -4.82 0.53
N SER A 37 3.83 -3.56 0.24
CA SER A 37 5.20 -3.10 0.09
C SER A 37 5.92 -2.98 1.43
N VAL A 38 7.20 -3.37 1.47
CA VAL A 38 8.08 -3.03 2.59
C VAL A 38 8.21 -1.50 2.79
N ALA A 39 7.96 -0.69 1.75
CA ALA A 39 7.91 0.77 1.86
C ALA A 39 6.76 1.23 2.76
N SER A 40 5.58 0.60 2.66
CA SER A 40 4.44 0.89 3.53
C SER A 40 4.72 0.51 4.98
N LEU A 41 5.42 -0.60 5.21
CA LEU A 41 5.91 -0.95 6.56
C LEU A 41 6.88 0.11 7.09
N TRP A 42 7.80 0.58 6.25
CA TRP A 42 8.74 1.63 6.61
C TRP A 42 8.02 2.94 6.97
N GLU A 43 7.02 3.35 6.19
CA GLU A 43 6.17 4.51 6.46
C GLU A 43 5.46 4.39 7.82
N ILE A 44 4.90 3.21 8.12
CA ILE A 44 4.23 2.92 9.39
C ILE A 44 5.20 3.06 10.56
N VAL A 45 6.39 2.46 10.48
CA VAL A 45 7.41 2.54 11.53
C VAL A 45 7.84 4.00 11.76
N ILE A 46 8.00 4.79 10.69
CA ILE A 46 8.29 6.22 10.82
C ILE A 46 7.15 6.93 11.56
N LYS A 47 5.89 6.70 11.17
CA LYS A 47 4.71 7.32 11.80
C LYS A 47 4.59 6.96 13.29
N ILE A 48 4.92 5.73 13.67
CA ILE A 48 4.97 5.30 15.07
C ILE A 48 6.07 6.06 15.82
N ASN A 49 7.29 6.10 15.28
CA ASN A 49 8.42 6.79 15.92
C ASN A 49 8.18 8.28 16.14
N VAL A 50 7.48 8.95 15.22
CA VAL A 50 7.14 10.38 15.35
C VAL A 50 5.84 10.63 16.11
N GLY A 51 5.19 9.59 16.66
CA GLY A 51 3.97 9.68 17.45
C GLY A 51 2.70 10.02 16.65
N LYS A 52 2.73 9.90 15.32
CA LYS A 52 1.58 10.14 14.43
C LYS A 52 0.66 8.93 14.27
N LEU A 53 1.13 7.75 14.67
CA LEU A 53 0.36 6.51 14.68
C LEU A 53 0.61 5.80 16.01
N GLN A 54 -0.45 5.34 16.65
CA GLN A 54 -0.38 4.55 17.88
C GLN A 54 -0.97 3.18 17.61
N PHE A 55 -0.32 2.15 18.13
CA PHE A 55 -0.81 0.78 18.10
C PHE A 55 -0.94 0.28 19.54
N ASP A 56 -2.07 -0.34 19.82
CA ASP A 56 -2.31 -1.02 21.10
C ASP A 56 -1.66 -2.42 21.14
N CYS A 57 -0.90 -2.79 20.10
CA CYS A 57 -0.22 -4.07 19.96
C CYS A 57 1.25 -3.89 19.62
N SER A 58 2.05 -4.96 19.78
CA SER A 58 3.45 -4.94 19.36
C SER A 58 3.57 -4.92 17.84
N PHE A 59 4.77 -4.60 17.35
CA PHE A 59 5.05 -4.63 15.91
C PHE A 59 4.99 -6.06 15.34
N GLU A 60 5.31 -7.07 16.14
CA GLU A 60 5.16 -8.48 15.76
C GLU A 60 3.69 -8.83 15.54
N SER A 61 2.81 -8.42 16.47
CA SER A 61 1.36 -8.59 16.30
C SER A 61 0.82 -7.84 15.08
N PHE A 62 1.42 -6.70 14.73
CA PHE A 62 1.13 -6.00 13.49
C PHE A 62 1.51 -6.84 12.25
N LEU A 63 2.67 -7.50 12.24
CA LEU A 63 3.08 -8.40 11.15
C LEU A 63 2.22 -9.66 11.07
N ASP A 64 1.70 -10.14 12.20
CA ASP A 64 0.72 -11.22 12.22
C ASP A 64 -0.55 -10.82 11.45
N HIS A 65 -0.98 -9.56 11.53
CA HIS A 65 -2.13 -9.08 10.75
C HIS A 65 -1.88 -9.10 9.24
N VAL A 66 -0.67 -8.74 8.77
CA VAL A 66 -0.30 -8.86 7.35
C VAL A 66 -0.41 -10.31 6.90
N SER A 67 0.08 -11.23 7.74
CA SER A 67 0.01 -12.68 7.50
C SER A 67 -1.43 -13.19 7.48
N VAL A 68 -2.30 -12.70 8.37
CA VAL A 68 -3.73 -13.09 8.45
C VAL A 68 -4.50 -12.69 7.18
N MET A 69 -4.17 -11.53 6.60
CA MET A 69 -4.75 -11.11 5.31
C MET A 69 -4.23 -11.94 4.13
N ASN A 70 -3.24 -12.81 4.33
CA ASN A 70 -2.58 -13.56 3.26
C ASN A 70 -1.95 -12.64 2.19
N ALA A 71 -1.40 -11.50 2.63
CA ALA A 71 -0.67 -10.60 1.75
C ALA A 71 0.83 -10.94 1.74
N GLU A 72 1.41 -11.03 0.55
CA GLU A 72 2.85 -11.19 0.36
C GLU A 72 3.57 -9.85 0.54
N ILE A 73 4.57 -9.80 1.41
CA ILE A 73 5.40 -8.61 1.57
C ILE A 73 6.44 -8.57 0.46
N ILE A 74 6.41 -7.53 -0.37
CA ILE A 74 7.37 -7.37 -1.49
C ILE A 74 8.51 -6.41 -1.13
N PRO A 75 9.77 -6.77 -1.44
CA PRO A 75 10.91 -5.88 -1.29
C PRO A 75 10.89 -4.76 -2.33
N ILE A 76 11.72 -3.74 -2.12
CA ILE A 76 12.01 -2.74 -3.15
C ILE A 76 13.21 -3.25 -3.96
N GLU A 77 12.95 -3.72 -5.17
CA GLU A 77 13.97 -4.22 -6.08
C GLU A 77 14.59 -3.11 -6.93
N ILE A 78 15.74 -3.39 -7.54
CA ILE A 78 16.43 -2.44 -8.43
C ILE A 78 15.54 -2.02 -9.62
N GLU A 79 14.71 -2.91 -10.15
CA GLU A 79 13.79 -2.59 -11.26
C GLU A 79 12.73 -1.55 -10.85
N SER A 80 12.10 -1.73 -9.68
CA SER A 80 11.23 -0.73 -9.07
C SER A 80 11.92 0.63 -8.92
N LEU A 81 13.21 0.67 -8.54
CA LEU A 81 13.97 1.92 -8.43
C LEU A 81 14.26 2.58 -9.78
N LYS A 82 14.52 1.79 -10.83
CA LYS A 82 14.69 2.31 -12.20
C LYS A 82 13.39 2.92 -12.72
N ILE A 83 12.25 2.30 -12.43
CA ILE A 83 10.93 2.85 -12.77
C ILE A 83 10.72 4.16 -11.99
N TYR A 84 10.94 4.16 -10.68
CA TYR A 84 10.80 5.33 -9.82
C TYR A 84 11.58 6.55 -10.33
N LEU A 85 12.84 6.35 -10.74
CA LEU A 85 13.70 7.40 -11.29
C LEU A 85 13.09 8.11 -12.51
N ASN A 86 12.33 7.36 -13.31
CA ASN A 86 11.71 7.86 -14.55
C ASN A 86 10.25 8.31 -14.36
N LEU A 87 9.67 8.15 -13.16
CA LEU A 87 8.31 8.63 -12.89
C LEU A 87 8.25 10.16 -12.97
N PRO A 88 7.22 10.73 -13.62
CA PRO A 88 7.04 12.18 -13.66
C PRO A 88 6.86 12.72 -12.24
N LEU A 89 7.60 13.79 -11.93
CA LEU A 89 7.47 14.52 -10.68
C LEU A 89 6.39 15.59 -10.84
N SER A 90 5.15 15.25 -10.51
CA SER A 90 4.04 16.20 -10.46
C SER A 90 4.10 17.04 -9.18
N PRO A 91 3.79 18.35 -9.21
CA PRO A 91 3.62 19.15 -8.00
C PRO A 91 2.59 18.56 -7.02
N GLU A 92 1.55 17.94 -7.55
CA GLU A 92 0.42 17.38 -6.79
C GLU A 92 0.77 16.02 -6.14
N HIS A 93 1.84 15.35 -6.58
CA HIS A 93 2.24 14.03 -6.09
C HIS A 93 3.75 13.92 -5.91
N ARG A 94 4.20 14.21 -4.69
CA ARG A 94 5.63 14.26 -4.31
C ARG A 94 6.00 13.34 -3.15
N ASP A 95 5.04 12.64 -2.57
CA ASP A 95 5.31 11.73 -1.46
C ASP A 95 6.18 10.55 -1.93
N PRO A 96 7.34 10.31 -1.32
CA PRO A 96 8.25 9.26 -1.77
C PRO A 96 7.69 7.85 -1.56
N PHE A 97 6.83 7.62 -0.56
CA PHE A 97 6.20 6.33 -0.30
C PHE A 97 5.14 6.02 -1.34
N ASP A 98 4.24 6.96 -1.62
CA ASP A 98 3.22 6.76 -2.66
C ASP A 98 3.89 6.55 -4.03
N ARG A 99 4.94 7.32 -4.34
CA ARG A 99 5.65 7.17 -5.61
C ARG A 99 6.40 5.84 -5.75
N ILE A 100 6.93 5.26 -4.66
CA ILE A 100 7.53 3.92 -4.75
C ILE A 100 6.45 2.84 -4.88
N LEU A 101 5.25 3.04 -4.31
CA LEU A 101 4.11 2.16 -4.56
C LEU A 101 3.68 2.17 -6.02
N VAL A 102 3.64 3.35 -6.68
CA VAL A 102 3.45 3.44 -8.14
C VAL A 102 4.47 2.60 -8.88
N ALA A 103 5.76 2.77 -8.53
CA ALA A 103 6.84 2.09 -9.23
C ALA A 103 6.76 0.56 -9.06
N GLN A 104 6.46 0.07 -7.87
CA GLN A 104 6.25 -1.36 -7.62
C GLN A 104 4.98 -1.89 -8.30
N ALA A 105 3.89 -1.13 -8.31
CA ALA A 105 2.69 -1.52 -9.04
C ALA A 105 2.98 -1.67 -10.55
N MET A 106 3.80 -0.80 -11.13
CA MET A 106 4.24 -0.92 -12.51
C MET A 106 5.19 -2.12 -12.74
N ASP A 107 6.17 -2.30 -11.87
CA ASP A 107 7.18 -3.39 -11.95
C ASP A 107 6.53 -4.77 -11.91
N TYR A 108 5.62 -4.97 -10.95
CA TYR A 108 4.94 -6.23 -10.71
C TYR A 108 3.61 -6.37 -11.46
N SER A 109 3.22 -5.39 -12.28
CA SER A 109 1.93 -5.36 -12.99
C SER A 109 0.72 -5.56 -12.05
N LEU A 110 0.70 -4.81 -10.96
CA LEU A 110 -0.32 -4.88 -9.90
C LEU A 110 -1.32 -3.72 -10.02
N ASP A 111 -2.58 -4.01 -9.73
CA ASP A 111 -3.57 -2.97 -9.47
C ASP A 111 -3.37 -2.42 -8.05
N ILE A 112 -3.48 -1.10 -7.87
CA ILE A 112 -3.32 -0.49 -6.54
C ILE A 112 -4.67 -0.27 -5.86
N VAL A 113 -4.85 -0.80 -4.65
CA VAL A 113 -6.05 -0.56 -3.84
C VAL A 113 -5.78 0.66 -2.97
N SER A 114 -6.38 1.80 -3.33
CA SER A 114 -6.13 3.07 -2.66
C SER A 114 -7.24 4.09 -2.89
N ARG A 115 -7.56 4.87 -1.85
CA ARG A 115 -8.42 6.05 -1.98
C ARG A 115 -7.76 7.22 -2.73
N ASP A 116 -6.43 7.30 -2.76
CA ASP A 116 -5.75 8.49 -3.27
C ASP A 116 -5.84 8.56 -4.81
N GLU A 117 -6.56 9.57 -5.32
CA GLU A 117 -6.77 9.77 -6.75
C GLU A 117 -5.49 10.18 -7.50
N LYS A 118 -4.42 10.58 -6.79
CA LYS A 118 -3.13 10.91 -7.42
C LYS A 118 -2.53 9.73 -8.17
N PHE A 119 -2.84 8.50 -7.77
CA PHE A 119 -2.39 7.30 -8.47
C PHE A 119 -2.95 7.23 -9.91
N ASP A 120 -4.08 7.87 -10.20
CA ASP A 120 -4.69 7.92 -11.55
C ASP A 120 -3.84 8.73 -12.56
N SER A 121 -2.83 9.46 -12.08
CA SER A 121 -1.87 10.18 -12.93
C SER A 121 -0.79 9.29 -13.55
N TYR A 122 -0.79 7.99 -13.23
CA TYR A 122 0.21 7.01 -13.66
C TYR A 122 -0.45 5.87 -14.44
N PRO A 123 0.32 5.12 -15.26
CA PRO A 123 -0.21 4.01 -16.05
C PRO A 123 -0.43 2.75 -15.18
N ILE A 124 -1.18 2.89 -14.10
CA ILE A 124 -1.58 1.81 -13.19
C ILE A 124 -3.09 1.89 -12.98
N GLN A 125 -3.72 0.76 -12.67
CA GLN A 125 -5.14 0.75 -12.33
C GLN A 125 -5.30 0.96 -10.82
N ARG A 126 -5.91 2.08 -10.44
CA ARG A 126 -6.40 2.27 -9.08
C ARG A 126 -7.76 1.61 -8.90
N VAL A 127 -7.95 0.96 -7.75
CA VAL A 127 -9.21 0.33 -7.38
C VAL A 127 -9.73 0.94 -6.08
N TRP A 128 -10.85 1.64 -6.20
CA TRP A 128 -11.60 2.25 -5.11
C TRP A 128 -13.07 2.39 -5.53
N ALA A 129 -14.02 2.29 -4.59
CA ALA A 129 -15.46 2.46 -4.84
C ALA A 129 -16.08 3.44 -3.85
#